data_AF-A0A8T9SYD2-F1
#
_entry.id   AF-A0A8T9SYD2-F1
#
_cell.length_a   1.000
_cell.length_b   1.000
_cell.length_c   1.000
_cell.angle_alpha   90.00
_cell.angle_beta   90.00
_cell.angle_gamma   90.00
#
_symmetry.space_group_name_H-M   'P 1'
#
loop_
_entity.id
_entity.type
_entity.pdbx_description
1 polymer ?
#
loop_
_entity_poly.entity_id
_entity_poly.type
_entity_poly.pdbx_seq_one_letter_code
_entity_poly.pdbx_strand_id
1 'polypeptide(L)'
;MLSTRYYLSAAVGLFLFAGSAQAQLITDSVQATAARDTLFHHADMLRAVAQQNTPKFTTNRKGLAQRRHVVKGRSAELTSNTTNTVPLSNSAKSSKWSHRTIYWYSGNTEERFKLKQAGRTVLREQRINGVVTWLQLQPLLYRKSHAGSYLKEGYVVLDGKPYRLAEATQ
;
A
#
# COMPACT_ATOMS: atom_id res chain seq x y z
N MET A 1 71.60 19.80 -22.09
CA MET A 1 71.01 18.97 -23.16
C MET A 1 69.69 18.42 -22.67
N LEU A 2 68.59 18.78 -23.33
CA LEU A 2 67.24 18.32 -23.02
C LEU A 2 67.08 16.85 -23.40
N SER A 3 66.47 16.03 -22.54
CA SER A 3 66.00 14.70 -22.90
C SER A 3 64.58 14.46 -22.36
N THR A 4 63.65 14.47 -23.31
CA THR A 4 62.62 13.46 -23.59
C THR A 4 61.53 13.13 -22.54
N ARG A 5 60.30 13.45 -22.93
CA ARG A 5 58.99 13.14 -22.32
C ARG A 5 58.64 11.66 -22.45
N TYR A 6 57.86 11.10 -21.53
CA TYR A 6 56.74 10.18 -21.85
C TYR A 6 55.63 10.30 -20.79
N TYR A 7 54.42 10.63 -21.25
CA TYR A 7 53.17 10.53 -20.50
C TYR A 7 52.66 9.10 -20.63
N LEU A 8 52.27 8.47 -19.53
CA LEU A 8 51.49 7.23 -19.55
C LEU A 8 50.27 7.39 -18.65
N SER A 9 49.17 7.79 -19.29
CA SER A 9 47.82 7.76 -18.74
C SER A 9 47.36 6.30 -18.69
N ALA A 10 47.12 5.78 -17.49
CA ALA A 10 46.38 4.54 -17.29
C ALA A 10 45.06 4.88 -16.58
N ALA A 11 44.05 5.28 -17.36
CA ALA A 11 42.68 5.36 -16.87
C ALA A 11 42.11 3.92 -16.86
N VAL A 12 42.17 3.27 -15.69
CA VAL A 12 41.49 1.99 -15.47
C VAL A 12 39.99 2.27 -15.37
N GLY A 13 39.28 2.05 -16.47
CA GLY A 13 37.83 2.10 -16.53
C GLY A 13 37.24 0.93 -15.76
N LEU A 14 36.86 1.17 -14.50
CA LEU A 14 36.06 0.24 -13.72
C LEU A 14 34.61 0.29 -14.23
N PHE A 15 34.27 -0.57 -15.20
CA PHE A 15 32.88 -0.81 -15.60
C PHE A 15 32.16 -1.52 -14.45
N LEU A 16 31.47 -0.75 -13.62
CA LEU A 16 30.50 -1.26 -12.64
C LEU A 16 29.32 -1.88 -13.43
N PHE A 17 29.36 -3.20 -13.61
CA PHE A 17 28.18 -3.97 -13.97
C PHE A 17 27.19 -3.89 -12.80
N ALA A 18 26.33 -2.89 -12.82
CA ALA A 18 25.13 -2.85 -12.01
C ALA A 18 24.19 -3.96 -12.50
N GLY A 19 24.41 -5.18 -12.00
CA GLY A 19 23.54 -6.31 -12.24
C GLY A 19 22.13 -5.96 -11.78
N SER A 20 21.20 -5.85 -12.73
CA SER A 20 19.79 -5.71 -12.44
C SER A 20 19.34 -7.04 -11.86
N ALA A 21 19.32 -7.15 -10.53
CA ALA A 21 18.73 -8.30 -9.86
C ALA A 21 17.24 -8.32 -10.22
N GLN A 22 16.88 -9.11 -11.24
CA GLN A 22 15.49 -9.37 -11.58
C GLN A 22 14.91 -10.16 -10.41
N ALA A 23 13.91 -9.59 -9.75
CA ALA A 23 13.22 -10.28 -8.66
C ALA A 23 12.62 -11.59 -9.20
N GLN A 24 13.04 -12.72 -8.64
CA GLN A 24 12.55 -14.03 -9.06
C GLN A 24 11.05 -14.13 -8.78
N LEU A 25 10.27 -14.41 -9.82
CA LEU A 25 8.84 -14.65 -9.70
C LEU A 25 8.60 -15.98 -8.99
N ILE A 26 7.90 -15.94 -7.86
CA ILE A 26 7.50 -17.15 -7.12
C ILE A 26 6.18 -17.67 -7.71
N THR A 27 6.19 -18.89 -8.22
CA THR A 27 5.02 -19.53 -8.87
C THR A 27 4.32 -20.57 -8.00
N ASP A 28 4.82 -20.81 -6.79
CA ASP A 28 4.19 -21.70 -5.81
C ASP A 28 2.84 -21.11 -5.37
N SER A 29 1.75 -21.83 -5.70
CA SER A 29 0.38 -21.40 -5.46
C SER A 29 0.05 -21.29 -3.97
N VAL A 30 0.66 -22.12 -3.11
CA VAL A 30 0.45 -22.08 -1.66
C VAL A 30 1.09 -20.82 -1.09
N GLN A 31 2.33 -20.52 -1.50
CA GLN A 31 3.02 -19.31 -1.08
C GLN A 31 2.34 -18.03 -1.60
N ALA A 32 1.87 -18.04 -2.85
CA ALA A 32 1.16 -16.90 -3.42
C ALA A 32 -0.16 -16.61 -2.67
N THR A 33 -0.89 -17.67 -2.29
CA THR A 33 -2.12 -17.57 -1.49
C THR A 33 -1.81 -17.02 -0.10
N ALA A 34 -0.80 -17.56 0.59
CA ALA A 34 -0.37 -17.05 1.89
C ALA A 34 0.06 -15.58 1.85
N ALA A 35 0.78 -15.17 0.79
CA ALA A 35 1.20 -13.79 0.60
C ALA A 35 0.02 -12.84 0.36
N ARG A 36 -0.98 -13.27 -0.43
CA ARG A 36 -2.25 -12.55 -0.61
C ARG A 36 -2.98 -12.38 0.71
N ASP A 37 -3.18 -13.46 1.45
CA ASP A 37 -3.95 -13.45 2.69
C ASP A 37 -3.26 -12.60 3.77
N THR A 38 -1.92 -12.60 3.80
CA THR A 38 -1.12 -11.70 4.64
C THR A 38 -1.41 -10.23 4.32
N LEU A 39 -1.43 -9.86 3.04
CA LEU A 39 -1.75 -8.48 2.64
C LEU A 39 -3.19 -8.10 3.00
N PHE A 40 -4.15 -9.01 2.80
CA PHE A 40 -5.56 -8.77 3.14
C PHE A 40 -5.73 -8.58 4.64
N HIS A 41 -5.15 -9.47 5.44
CA HIS A 41 -5.18 -9.36 6.90
C HIS A 41 -4.62 -8.02 7.38
N HIS A 42 -3.47 -7.60 6.85
CA HIS A 42 -2.88 -6.31 7.19
C HIS A 42 -3.74 -5.11 6.76
N ALA A 43 -4.34 -5.17 5.57
CA ALA A 43 -5.24 -4.13 5.10
C ALA A 43 -6.49 -3.99 5.97
N ASP A 44 -7.12 -5.11 6.31
CA ASP A 44 -8.30 -5.16 7.17
C ASP A 44 -7.99 -4.65 8.59
N MET A 45 -6.84 -5.03 9.16
CA MET A 45 -6.36 -4.49 10.43
C MET A 45 -6.21 -2.96 10.38
N LEU A 46 -5.53 -2.41 9.37
CA LEU A 46 -5.34 -0.97 9.26
C LEU A 46 -6.66 -0.23 9.08
N ARG A 47 -7.58 -0.80 8.31
CA ARG A 47 -8.92 -0.27 8.10
C ARG A 47 -9.71 -0.25 9.41
N ALA A 48 -9.73 -1.36 10.15
CA ALA A 48 -10.41 -1.48 11.43
C ALA A 48 -9.86 -0.47 12.45
N VAL A 49 -8.53 -0.40 12.61
CA VAL A 49 -7.89 0.56 13.52
C VAL A 49 -8.21 2.01 13.13
N ALA A 50 -8.14 2.34 11.84
CA ALA A 50 -8.46 3.70 11.37
C ALA A 50 -9.92 4.08 11.65
N GLN A 51 -10.85 3.14 11.48
CA GLN A 51 -12.27 3.36 11.72
C GLN A 51 -12.59 3.44 13.23
N GLN A 52 -12.05 2.53 14.03
CA GLN A 52 -12.25 2.49 15.49
C GLN A 52 -11.67 3.72 16.19
N ASN A 53 -10.50 4.20 15.76
CA ASN A 53 -9.85 5.37 16.36
C ASN A 53 -10.37 6.71 15.82
N THR A 54 -11.46 6.70 15.05
CA THR A 54 -12.09 7.92 14.52
C THR A 54 -13.26 8.33 15.40
N PRO A 55 -13.14 9.39 16.22
CA PRO A 55 -14.20 9.79 17.14
C PRO A 55 -15.43 10.37 16.42
N LYS A 56 -15.22 10.99 15.25
CA LYS A 56 -16.29 11.56 14.41
C LYS A 56 -15.95 11.34 12.95
N PHE A 57 -16.94 10.90 12.16
CA PHE A 57 -16.83 10.81 10.71
C PHE A 57 -17.78 11.80 10.05
N THR A 58 -17.40 12.24 8.85
CA THR A 58 -18.23 13.09 7.99
C THR A 58 -18.70 12.26 6.82
N THR A 59 -20.01 12.26 6.57
CA THR A 59 -20.60 11.60 5.41
C THR A 59 -21.06 12.67 4.45
N ASN A 60 -20.50 12.67 3.23
CA ASN A 60 -20.97 13.52 2.16
C ASN A 60 -21.90 12.71 1.25
N ARG A 61 -23.19 13.03 1.33
CA ARG A 61 -24.24 12.59 0.42
C ARG A 61 -24.93 13.86 -0.10
N LYS A 62 -24.62 14.30 -1.32
CA LYS A 62 -25.32 15.44 -1.94
C LYS A 62 -26.66 14.94 -2.49
N GLY A 63 -27.72 15.05 -1.70
CA GLY A 63 -29.10 14.76 -2.13
C GLY A 63 -29.52 13.28 -2.07
N LEU A 64 -30.83 13.06 -2.01
CA LEU A 64 -31.45 11.74 -1.86
C LEU A 64 -31.19 10.81 -3.07
N ALA A 65 -30.95 11.35 -4.27
CA ALA A 65 -30.83 10.62 -5.53
C ALA A 65 -29.38 10.27 -5.97
N GLN A 66 -28.33 10.70 -5.25
CA GLN A 66 -26.97 10.43 -5.70
C GLN A 66 -26.50 9.02 -5.32
N ARG A 67 -26.10 8.26 -6.35
CA ARG A 67 -25.53 6.91 -6.33
C ARG A 67 -24.15 6.79 -5.69
N ARG A 68 -23.65 7.86 -5.06
CA ARG A 68 -22.30 7.92 -4.53
C ARG A 68 -22.31 8.42 -3.10
N HIS A 69 -21.65 7.65 -2.24
CA HIS A 69 -21.48 7.96 -0.83
C HIS A 69 -19.99 8.11 -0.54
N VAL A 70 -19.62 9.16 0.18
CA VAL A 70 -18.24 9.32 0.65
C VAL A 70 -18.25 9.55 2.15
N VAL A 71 -17.75 8.58 2.89
CA VAL A 71 -17.49 8.69 4.32
C VAL A 71 -16.02 9.05 4.51
N LYS A 72 -15.73 10.04 5.34
CA LYS A 72 -14.36 10.45 5.67
C LYS A 72 -14.21 10.53 7.17
N GLY A 73 -13.11 9.99 7.67
CA GLY A 73 -12.76 10.05 9.08
C GLY A 73 -11.37 10.64 9.28
N ARG A 74 -11.16 11.19 10.47
CA ARG A 74 -9.85 11.61 10.95
C ARG A 74 -9.67 10.97 12.32
N SER A 75 -8.68 10.12 12.43
CA SER A 75 -8.30 9.53 13.71
C SER A 75 -7.11 10.29 14.30
N ALA A 76 -6.96 10.18 15.62
CA ALA A 76 -5.65 10.33 16.23
C ALA A 76 -4.69 9.26 15.65
N GLU A 77 -3.41 9.36 15.96
CA GLU A 77 -2.35 8.51 15.42
C GLU A 77 -2.73 7.02 15.33
N LEU A 78 -2.27 6.34 14.28
CA LEU A 78 -2.51 4.91 14.09
C LEU A 78 -1.58 4.11 15.03
N THR A 79 -1.88 4.11 16.32
CA THR A 79 -1.13 3.37 17.36
C THR A 79 -1.85 2.06 17.67
N SER A 80 -1.43 0.97 17.04
CA SER A 80 -1.79 -0.37 17.51
C SER A 80 -0.77 -0.80 18.59
N ASN A 81 -1.11 -0.47 19.85
CA ASN A 81 -0.61 -0.91 21.17
C ASN A 81 0.80 -1.54 21.31
N THR A 82 1.72 -0.82 21.97
CA THR A 82 2.24 -1.11 23.35
C THR A 82 3.62 -0.47 23.58
N THR A 83 3.69 0.34 24.66
CA THR A 83 4.88 0.92 25.35
C THR A 83 5.94 1.65 24.50
N ASN A 84 5.72 2.95 24.30
CA ASN A 84 6.65 4.01 24.73
C ASN A 84 6.01 5.34 24.36
N THR A 85 5.30 5.89 25.34
CA THR A 85 4.74 7.25 25.32
C THR A 85 5.87 8.25 25.16
N VAL A 86 5.98 8.85 23.97
CA VAL A 86 6.56 10.19 23.83
C VAL A 86 5.38 11.14 23.60
N PRO A 87 5.16 12.12 24.48
CA PRO A 87 4.06 13.05 24.35
C PRO A 87 4.29 14.01 23.18
N LEU A 88 3.22 14.15 22.40
CA LEU A 88 2.79 15.27 21.58
C LEU A 88 3.71 16.52 21.57
N SER A 89 4.65 16.58 20.63
CA SER A 89 5.16 17.86 20.11
C SER A 89 4.42 18.21 18.81
N ASN A 90 3.45 19.11 18.91
CA ASN A 90 2.86 20.02 17.90
C ASN A 90 2.62 19.60 16.43
N SER A 91 2.74 18.33 16.09
CA SER A 91 2.28 17.75 14.82
C SER A 91 1.43 16.54 15.18
N ALA A 92 0.16 16.78 15.49
CA ALA A 92 -0.84 15.72 15.54
C ALA A 92 -0.93 15.10 14.14
N LYS A 93 -0.10 14.08 13.88
CA LYS A 93 0.03 13.32 12.63
C LYS A 93 -1.21 12.45 12.43
N SER A 94 -2.34 13.11 12.29
CA SER A 94 -3.65 12.47 12.18
C SER A 94 -3.68 11.55 10.97
N SER A 95 -4.19 10.34 11.16
CA SER A 95 -4.54 9.51 10.03
C SER A 95 -5.88 10.01 9.47
N LYS A 96 -5.96 10.09 8.14
CA LYS A 96 -7.17 10.50 7.43
C LYS A 96 -7.57 9.37 6.52
N TRP A 97 -8.80 8.92 6.63
CA TRP A 97 -9.33 7.92 5.71
C TRP A 97 -10.54 8.43 4.96
N SER A 98 -10.78 7.84 3.80
CA SER A 98 -11.98 8.04 3.01
C SER A 98 -12.45 6.71 2.47
N HIS A 99 -13.72 6.41 2.66
CA HIS A 99 -14.43 5.31 2.06
C HIS A 99 -15.44 5.87 1.06
N ARG A 100 -15.30 5.52 -0.22
CA ARG A 100 -16.21 5.91 -1.29
C ARG A 100 -16.96 4.66 -1.75
N THR A 101 -18.28 4.73 -1.80
CA THR A 101 -19.15 3.71 -2.37
C THR A 101 -19.88 4.30 -3.57
N ILE A 102 -19.92 3.59 -4.69
CA ILE A 102 -20.61 3.96 -5.93
C ILE A 102 -21.55 2.82 -6.32
N TYR A 103 -22.83 3.14 -6.54
CA TYR A 103 -23.86 2.22 -6.99
C TYR A 103 -24.11 2.41 -8.50
N TRP A 104 -23.72 1.45 -9.31
CA TRP A 104 -23.88 1.50 -10.76
C TRP A 104 -25.30 1.12 -11.20
N TYR A 105 -25.70 1.54 -12.41
CA TYR A 105 -27.01 1.15 -12.99
C TYR A 105 -27.09 -0.36 -13.27
N SER A 106 -25.95 -1.00 -13.48
CA SER A 106 -25.84 -2.45 -13.66
C SER A 106 -26.10 -3.26 -12.39
N GLY A 107 -26.39 -2.62 -11.24
CA GLY A 107 -26.50 -3.28 -9.94
C GLY A 107 -25.16 -3.52 -9.23
N ASN A 108 -24.03 -3.25 -9.90
CA ASN A 108 -22.72 -3.38 -9.28
C ASN A 108 -22.47 -2.29 -8.22
N THR A 109 -21.80 -2.68 -7.14
CA THR A 109 -21.32 -1.75 -6.11
C THR A 109 -19.81 -1.69 -6.15
N GLU A 110 -19.26 -0.49 -6.33
CA GLU A 110 -17.83 -0.25 -6.28
C GLU A 110 -17.47 0.50 -4.99
N GLU A 111 -16.52 -0.05 -4.24
CA GLU A 111 -16.01 0.55 -3.01
C GLU A 111 -14.54 0.88 -3.15
N ARG A 112 -14.14 2.08 -2.72
CA ARG A 112 -12.75 2.49 -2.65
C ARG A 112 -12.43 2.99 -1.26
N PHE A 113 -11.47 2.35 -0.60
CA PHE A 113 -10.94 2.80 0.68
C PHE A 113 -9.55 3.39 0.49
N LYS A 114 -9.27 4.49 1.18
CA LYS A 114 -7.97 5.15 1.17
C LYS A 114 -7.64 5.64 2.56
N LEU A 115 -6.47 5.27 3.07
CA LEU A 115 -5.92 5.72 4.34
C LEU A 115 -4.63 6.48 4.10
N LYS A 116 -4.54 7.68 4.69
CA LYS A 116 -3.33 8.48 4.74
C LYS A 116 -2.83 8.60 6.17
N GLN A 117 -1.53 8.44 6.36
CA GLN A 117 -0.82 8.71 7.62
C GLN A 117 0.26 9.75 7.36
N ALA A 118 0.31 10.80 8.16
CA ALA A 118 1.25 11.92 7.98
C ALA A 118 1.33 12.44 6.53
N GLY A 119 0.18 12.52 5.83
CA GLY A 119 0.10 12.97 4.44
C GLY A 119 0.40 11.91 3.36
N ARG A 120 1.12 10.84 3.70
CA ARG A 120 1.42 9.71 2.81
C ARG A 120 0.25 8.74 2.75
N THR A 121 -0.05 8.17 1.58
CA THR A 121 -1.08 7.13 1.47
C THR A 121 -0.50 5.78 1.86
N VAL A 122 -0.98 5.20 2.96
CA VAL A 122 -0.49 3.92 3.48
C VAL A 122 -1.31 2.72 3.03
N LEU A 123 -2.59 2.95 2.72
CA LEU A 123 -3.49 1.91 2.21
C LEU A 123 -4.39 2.50 1.13
N ARG A 124 -4.53 1.77 0.03
CA ARG A 124 -5.57 1.98 -0.99
C ARG A 124 -6.15 0.62 -1.34
N GLU A 125 -7.45 0.55 -1.40
CA GLU A 125 -8.18 -0.69 -1.63
C GLU A 125 -9.37 -0.40 -2.53
N GLN A 126 -9.65 -1.32 -3.44
CA GLN A 126 -10.83 -1.29 -4.30
C GLN A 126 -11.56 -2.62 -4.21
N ARG A 127 -12.86 -2.57 -3.93
CA ARG A 127 -13.77 -3.72 -3.98
C ARG A 127 -14.83 -3.52 -5.06
N ILE A 128 -15.20 -4.59 -5.75
CA ILE A 128 -16.37 -4.65 -6.62
C ILE A 128 -17.27 -5.75 -6.08
N ASN A 129 -18.51 -5.42 -5.76
CA ASN A 129 -19.49 -6.33 -5.15
C ASN A 129 -18.95 -7.03 -3.90
N GLY A 130 -18.22 -6.28 -3.06
CA GLY A 130 -17.59 -6.80 -1.83
C GLY A 130 -16.27 -7.55 -2.04
N VAL A 131 -15.90 -7.89 -3.28
CA VAL A 131 -14.66 -8.62 -3.59
C VAL A 131 -13.51 -7.65 -3.84
N VAL A 132 -12.38 -7.83 -3.16
CA VAL A 132 -11.15 -7.03 -3.38
C VAL A 132 -10.63 -7.29 -4.80
N THR A 133 -10.57 -6.23 -5.61
CA THR A 133 -10.06 -6.29 -6.99
C THR A 133 -8.65 -5.74 -7.10
N TRP A 134 -8.32 -4.79 -6.24
CA TRP A 134 -7.01 -4.17 -6.18
C TRP A 134 -6.72 -3.66 -4.77
N LEU A 135 -5.47 -3.83 -4.33
CA LEU A 135 -5.00 -3.40 -3.04
C LEU A 135 -3.56 -2.91 -3.17
N GLN A 136 -3.24 -1.81 -2.48
CA GLN A 136 -1.90 -1.29 -2.35
C GLN A 136 -1.65 -0.90 -0.89
N LEU A 137 -0.60 -1.48 -0.33
CA LEU A 137 -0.16 -1.30 1.05
C LEU A 137 1.26 -0.72 1.02
N GLN A 138 1.46 0.42 1.67
CA GLN A 138 2.79 1.01 1.84
C GLN A 138 3.25 0.84 3.28
N PRO A 139 4.56 0.75 3.52
CA PRO A 139 5.07 0.60 4.87
C PRO A 139 4.71 1.83 5.71
N LEU A 140 4.40 1.59 6.98
CA LEU A 140 4.14 2.66 7.94
C LEU A 140 5.47 3.37 8.27
N LEU A 141 5.42 4.69 8.46
CA LEU A 141 6.63 5.52 8.62
C LEU A 141 7.47 5.20 9.87
N TYR A 142 6.93 4.46 10.83
CA TYR A 142 7.54 4.26 12.15
C TYR A 142 7.42 2.83 12.68
N ARG A 143 7.11 1.87 11.79
CA ARG A 143 6.97 0.46 12.19
C ARG A 143 7.37 -0.44 11.04
N LYS A 144 8.02 -1.57 11.36
CA LYS A 144 8.09 -2.68 10.43
C LYS A 144 6.66 -3.16 10.16
N SER A 145 6.22 -3.01 8.92
CA SER A 145 4.92 -3.45 8.45
C SER A 145 5.10 -4.02 7.06
N HIS A 146 4.29 -5.02 6.74
CA HIS A 146 4.25 -5.52 5.37
C HIS A 146 3.88 -4.42 4.39
N ALA A 147 4.51 -4.46 3.23
CA ALA A 147 4.23 -3.58 2.12
C ALA A 147 3.96 -4.43 0.89
N GLY A 148 3.13 -3.94 -0.02
CA GLY A 148 2.80 -4.74 -1.17
C GLY A 148 1.67 -4.21 -2.02
N SER A 149 1.33 -5.02 -3.02
CA SER A 149 0.22 -4.77 -3.91
C SER A 149 -0.42 -6.08 -4.32
N TYR A 150 -1.72 -6.06 -4.50
CA TYR A 150 -2.49 -7.17 -5.02
C TYR A 150 -3.35 -6.68 -6.17
N LEU A 151 -3.39 -7.48 -7.23
CA LEU A 151 -4.32 -7.33 -8.35
C LEU A 151 -5.04 -8.67 -8.53
N LYS A 152 -6.38 -8.64 -8.56
CA LYS A 152 -7.20 -9.82 -8.83
C LYS A 152 -6.78 -10.45 -10.15
N GLU A 153 -6.63 -11.78 -10.15
CA GLU A 153 -6.24 -12.60 -11.33
C GLU A 153 -4.83 -12.32 -11.90
N GLY A 154 -4.02 -11.50 -11.24
CA GLY A 154 -2.65 -11.21 -11.67
C GLY A 154 -1.62 -11.77 -10.70
N TYR A 155 -1.06 -10.86 -9.92
CA TYR A 155 0.05 -11.13 -9.03
C TYR A 155 -0.19 -10.48 -7.68
N VAL A 156 0.50 -11.02 -6.67
CA VAL A 156 0.69 -10.36 -5.40
C VAL A 156 2.16 -9.94 -5.30
N VAL A 157 2.45 -8.76 -4.79
CA VAL A 157 3.79 -8.37 -4.37
C VAL A 157 3.73 -8.19 -2.88
N LEU A 158 4.54 -8.95 -2.14
CA LEU A 158 4.67 -8.82 -0.70
C LEU A 158 6.14 -8.59 -0.36
N ASP A 159 6.42 -7.46 0.30
CA ASP A 159 7.75 -7.03 0.73
C ASP A 159 8.81 -7.07 -0.39
N GLY A 160 8.39 -6.67 -1.59
CA GLY A 160 9.23 -6.63 -2.79
C GLY A 160 9.36 -7.97 -3.52
N LYS A 161 8.77 -9.06 -3.01
CA LYS A 161 8.74 -10.36 -3.67
C LYS A 161 7.46 -10.53 -4.49
N PRO A 162 7.55 -10.74 -5.81
CA PRO A 162 6.38 -11.02 -6.63
C PRO A 162 6.00 -12.51 -6.58
N TYR A 163 4.70 -12.78 -6.40
CA TYR A 163 4.11 -14.11 -6.48
C TYR A 163 2.99 -14.11 -7.52
N ARG A 164 2.95 -15.17 -8.34
CA ARG A 164 1.87 -15.37 -9.32
C ARG A 164 0.70 -16.08 -8.64
N LEU A 165 -0.50 -15.53 -8.77
CA LEU A 165 -1.72 -16.20 -8.29
C LEU A 165 -2.13 -17.28 -9.29
N ALA A 166 -2.63 -18.41 -8.80
CA ALA A 166 -3.27 -19.38 -9.67
C ALA A 166 -4.52 -18.74 -10.29
N GLU A 167 -4.71 -18.92 -11.60
CA GLU A 167 -5.96 -18.55 -12.25
C GLU A 167 -7.08 -19.35 -11.59
N ALA A 168 -8.15 -18.68 -11.18
CA ALA A 168 -9.34 -19.37 -10.74
C ALA A 168 -9.94 -20.05 -11.97
N THR A 169 -9.80 -21.37 -12.07
CA THR A 169 -10.53 -22.16 -13.06
C THR A 169 -12.03 -21.96 -12.77
N GLN A 170 -12.71 -21.21 -13.64
CA GLN A 170 -14.16 -21.04 -13.59
C GLN A 170 -14.87 -22.23 -14.20
#